data_AF-A0A1Z5L953-F1
#
_entry.id   AF-A0A1Z5L953-F1
#
_cell.length_a   1.000
_cell.length_b   1.000
_cell.length_c   1.000
_cell.angle_alpha   90.00
_cell.angle_beta   90.00
_cell.angle_gamma   90.00
#
_symmetry.space_group_name_H-M   'P 1'
#
loop_
_entity.id
_entity.type
_entity.pdbx_description
1 polymer ?
#
loop_
_entity_poly.entity_id
_entity_poly.type
_entity_poly.pdbx_seq_one_letter_code
_entity_poly.pdbx_strand_id
1 'polypeptide(L)'
;MDPNQRSAVGIARRLQDPLLEYVKVEPKHLGVGMYQHDITESILKNALEGVMVECVSFVGVDINVCPEAVLRKVSGLNAATAKNIVEWRKTHGPFKNRQQLLTVKRWGPKPTSSVLVL
;
A
#
# COMPACT_ATOMS: atom_id res chain seq x y z
N MET A 1 -24.87 -1.91 5.98
CA MET A 1 -24.37 -3.23 5.53
C MET A 1 -24.21 -4.12 6.72
N ASP A 2 -24.79 -5.29 6.65
CA ASP A 2 -24.66 -6.36 7.64
C ASP A 2 -23.20 -6.88 7.70
N PRO A 3 -22.70 -7.33 8.87
CA PRO A 3 -21.36 -7.90 8.98
C PRO A 3 -21.07 -9.03 7.99
N ASN A 4 -22.05 -9.89 7.69
CA ASN A 4 -21.89 -11.00 6.75
C ASN A 4 -21.69 -10.49 5.32
N GLN A 5 -22.43 -9.44 4.93
CA GLN A 5 -22.28 -8.80 3.63
C GLN A 5 -20.91 -8.12 3.50
N ARG A 6 -20.41 -7.46 4.55
CA ARG A 6 -19.07 -6.86 4.56
C ARG A 6 -17.98 -7.92 4.41
N SER A 7 -18.14 -9.06 5.10
CA SER A 7 -17.22 -10.21 4.99
C SER A 7 -17.19 -10.77 3.57
N ALA A 8 -18.37 -11.01 2.97
CA ALA A 8 -18.48 -11.52 1.61
C ALA A 8 -17.81 -10.60 0.57
N VAL A 9 -18.02 -9.28 0.69
CA VAL A 9 -17.36 -8.29 -0.17
C VAL A 9 -15.84 -8.31 0.02
N GLY A 10 -15.36 -8.49 1.26
CA GLY A 10 -13.93 -8.62 1.55
C GLY A 10 -13.30 -9.85 0.88
N ILE A 11 -13.97 -11.00 0.90
CA ILE A 11 -13.49 -12.22 0.21
C ILE A 11 -13.43 -12.00 -1.30
N ALA A 12 -14.47 -11.42 -1.90
CA ALA A 12 -14.50 -11.14 -3.34
C ALA A 12 -13.35 -10.21 -3.78
N ARG A 13 -13.06 -9.17 -3.00
CA ARG A 13 -11.95 -8.25 -3.31
C ARG A 13 -10.57 -8.90 -3.14
N ARG A 14 -10.40 -9.78 -2.16
CA ARG A 14 -9.14 -10.54 -1.99
C ARG A 14 -8.86 -11.45 -3.18
N LEU A 15 -9.91 -12.00 -3.80
CA LEU A 15 -9.76 -12.80 -5.02
C LEU A 15 -9.31 -11.95 -6.22
N GLN A 16 -9.76 -10.71 -6.31
CA GLN A 16 -9.42 -9.78 -7.40
C GLN A 16 -8.02 -9.19 -7.24
N ASP A 17 -7.71 -8.66 -6.05
CA ASP A 17 -6.43 -8.06 -5.72
C ASP A 17 -6.09 -8.38 -4.25
N PRO A 18 -5.39 -9.51 -4.02
CA PRO A 18 -5.04 -9.92 -2.66
C PRO A 18 -4.11 -8.92 -1.99
N LEU A 19 -3.18 -8.31 -2.72
CA LEU A 19 -2.19 -7.38 -2.18
C LEU A 19 -2.89 -6.16 -1.56
N LEU A 20 -3.82 -5.56 -2.31
CA LEU A 20 -4.57 -4.37 -1.91
C LEU A 20 -5.53 -4.64 -0.74
N GLU A 21 -5.97 -5.88 -0.55
CA GLU A 21 -6.80 -6.25 0.60
C GLU A 21 -5.99 -6.66 1.83
N TYR A 22 -4.88 -7.40 1.68
CA TYR A 22 -4.06 -7.81 2.82
C TYR A 22 -3.39 -6.62 3.52
N VAL A 23 -3.02 -5.58 2.78
CA VAL A 23 -2.45 -4.34 3.35
C VAL A 23 -3.40 -3.61 4.31
N LYS A 24 -4.72 -3.90 4.25
CA LYS A 24 -5.74 -3.29 5.12
C LYS A 24 -5.94 -4.06 6.42
N VAL A 25 -5.43 -5.28 6.51
CA VAL A 25 -5.60 -6.16 7.67
C VAL A 25 -4.44 -5.96 8.64
N GLU A 26 -4.75 -5.83 9.93
CA GLU A 26 -3.71 -5.75 10.95
C GLU A 26 -2.94 -7.09 11.04
N PRO A 27 -1.60 -7.07 11.26
CA PRO A 27 -0.78 -8.28 11.28
C PRO A 27 -1.31 -9.38 12.21
N LYS A 28 -1.84 -9.01 13.38
CA LYS A 28 -2.40 -9.94 14.37
C LYS A 28 -3.68 -10.65 13.92
N HIS A 29 -4.36 -10.16 12.88
CA HIS A 29 -5.58 -10.75 12.33
C HIS A 29 -5.33 -11.51 11.02
N LEU A 30 -4.09 -11.59 10.56
CA LEU A 30 -3.76 -12.23 9.27
C LEU A 30 -3.82 -13.76 9.36
N GLY A 31 -3.51 -14.34 10.53
CA GLY A 31 -3.53 -15.78 10.75
C GLY A 31 -2.35 -16.49 10.06
N VAL A 32 -1.13 -15.98 10.20
CA VAL A 32 0.07 -16.50 9.51
C VAL A 32 0.59 -17.83 10.06
N GLY A 33 0.13 -18.29 11.23
CA GLY A 33 0.57 -19.55 11.81
C GLY A 33 0.01 -19.83 13.20
N MET A 34 0.25 -21.05 13.70
CA MET A 34 -0.29 -21.53 14.98
C MET A 34 0.19 -20.71 16.18
N TYR A 35 1.46 -20.31 16.19
CA TYR A 35 2.10 -19.59 17.31
C TYR A 35 2.10 -18.07 17.11
N GLN A 36 1.24 -17.53 16.25
CA GLN A 36 1.23 -16.08 15.94
C GLN A 36 0.97 -15.22 17.18
N HIS A 37 0.15 -15.73 18.11
CA HIS A 37 -0.19 -15.04 19.35
C HIS A 37 0.88 -15.19 20.44
N ASP A 38 1.86 -16.08 20.24
CA ASP A 38 2.96 -16.30 21.17
C ASP A 38 4.18 -15.41 20.85
N ILE A 39 4.10 -14.64 19.76
CA ILE A 39 5.14 -13.71 19.31
C ILE A 39 4.72 -12.28 19.67
N THR A 40 5.69 -11.45 20.07
CA THR A 40 5.46 -10.03 20.32
C THR A 40 4.91 -9.32 19.08
N GLU A 41 3.82 -8.56 19.25
CA GLU A 41 3.12 -7.86 18.17
C GLU A 41 4.05 -6.94 17.36
N SER A 42 5.04 -6.32 18.00
CA SER A 42 6.03 -5.46 17.33
C SER A 42 6.90 -6.23 16.33
N ILE A 43 7.34 -7.44 16.68
CA ILE A 43 8.16 -8.29 15.81
C ILE A 43 7.33 -8.74 14.61
N LEU A 44 6.11 -9.23 14.86
CA LEU A 44 5.19 -9.67 13.82
C LEU A 44 4.86 -8.53 12.84
N LYS A 45 4.60 -7.33 13.38
CA LYS A 45 4.32 -6.14 12.58
C LYS A 45 5.50 -5.75 11.70
N ASN A 46 6.71 -5.71 12.26
CA ASN A 46 7.92 -5.35 11.51
C ASN A 46 8.22 -6.37 10.40
N ALA A 47 8.07 -7.67 10.69
CA ALA A 47 8.27 -8.72 9.70
C ALA A 47 7.25 -8.61 8.55
N LEU A 48 5.97 -8.44 8.87
CA LEU A 48 4.93 -8.27 7.84
C LEU A 48 5.13 -6.99 7.04
N GLU A 49 5.53 -5.90 7.69
CA GLU A 49 5.83 -4.63 7.01
C GLU A 49 6.99 -4.78 6.02
N GLY A 50 8.04 -5.51 6.37
CA GLY A 50 9.15 -5.82 5.46
C GLY A 50 8.68 -6.60 4.22
N VAL A 51 7.97 -7.72 4.42
CA VAL A 51 7.44 -8.54 3.33
C VAL A 51 6.50 -7.74 2.43
N MET A 52 5.63 -6.91 3.02
CA MET A 52 4.72 -6.06 2.25
C MET A 52 5.47 -5.04 1.38
N VAL A 53 6.52 -4.41 1.90
CA VAL A 53 7.35 -3.49 1.11
C VAL A 53 8.02 -4.21 -0.06
N GLU A 54 8.52 -5.43 0.15
CA GLU A 54 9.12 -6.24 -0.90
C GLU A 54 8.09 -6.64 -1.97
N CYS A 55 6.92 -7.17 -1.57
CA CYS A 55 5.87 -7.56 -2.51
C CYS A 55 5.35 -6.37 -3.34
N VAL A 56 5.06 -5.24 -2.68
CA VAL A 56 4.63 -4.00 -3.35
C VAL A 56 5.71 -3.49 -4.30
N SER A 57 6.99 -3.61 -3.90
CA SER A 57 8.11 -3.17 -4.73
C SER A 57 8.35 -4.07 -5.94
N PHE A 58 8.03 -5.36 -5.80
CA PHE A 58 8.17 -6.35 -6.87
C PHE A 58 7.04 -6.25 -7.91
N VAL A 59 5.78 -6.17 -7.46
CA VAL A 59 4.60 -6.11 -8.35
C VAL A 59 4.49 -4.74 -9.03
N GLY A 60 4.89 -3.69 -8.31
CA GLY A 60 4.64 -2.30 -8.71
C GLY A 60 3.21 -1.87 -8.43
N VAL A 61 3.00 -0.56 -8.35
CA VAL A 61 1.67 0.02 -8.05
C VAL A 61 1.31 1.14 -9.00
N ASP A 62 0.04 1.16 -9.40
CA ASP A 62 -0.55 2.23 -10.20
C ASP A 62 -0.81 3.46 -9.31
N ILE A 63 -0.06 4.54 -9.52
CA ILE A 63 -0.17 5.76 -8.71
C ILE A 63 -1.52 6.49 -8.87
N ASN A 64 -2.22 6.29 -9.98
CA ASN A 64 -3.47 6.95 -10.28
C ASN A 64 -4.64 6.33 -9.49
N VAL A 65 -4.58 5.02 -9.27
CA VAL A 65 -5.66 4.26 -8.60
C VAL A 65 -5.35 3.98 -7.14
N CYS A 66 -4.09 3.75 -6.80
CA CYS A 66 -3.68 3.21 -5.50
C CYS A 66 -4.03 4.15 -4.32
N PRO A 67 -4.51 3.63 -3.17
CA PRO A 67 -4.78 4.45 -2.00
C PRO A 67 -3.51 4.84 -1.23
N GLU A 68 -3.61 5.88 -0.40
CA GLU A 68 -2.49 6.36 0.43
C GLU A 68 -1.83 5.25 1.25
N ALA A 69 -2.63 4.35 1.83
CA ALA A 69 -2.14 3.28 2.69
C ALA A 69 -1.12 2.36 1.99
N VAL A 70 -1.30 2.10 0.70
CA VAL A 70 -0.40 1.25 -0.10
C VAL A 70 0.77 2.06 -0.64
N LEU A 71 0.55 3.33 -1.02
CA LEU A 71 1.65 4.23 -1.40
C LEU A 71 2.70 4.36 -0.28
N ARG A 72 2.29 4.32 0.99
CA ARG A 72 3.22 4.31 2.14
C ARG A 72 4.07 3.05 2.26
N LYS A 73 3.69 1.97 1.59
CA LYS A 73 4.42 0.69 1.57
C LYS A 73 5.34 0.56 0.36
N VAL A 74 5.37 1.56 -0.52
CA VAL A 74 6.32 1.64 -1.62
C VAL A 74 7.69 2.03 -1.06
N SER A 75 8.73 1.29 -1.44
CA SER A 75 10.12 1.64 -1.17
C SER A 75 10.39 3.10 -1.51
N GLY A 76 10.93 3.86 -0.56
CA GLY A 76 11.30 5.28 -0.74
C GLY A 76 10.17 6.29 -0.58
N LEU A 77 8.91 5.86 -0.38
CA LEU A 77 7.80 6.76 -0.04
C LEU A 77 7.53 6.77 1.47
N ASN A 78 7.20 7.96 1.99
CA ASN A 78 6.78 8.13 3.38
C ASN A 78 5.33 8.63 3.45
N ALA A 79 4.76 8.70 4.66
CA ALA A 79 3.39 9.15 4.87
C ALA A 79 3.09 10.55 4.29
N ALA A 80 4.06 11.48 4.36
CA ALA A 80 3.88 12.82 3.83
C ALA A 80 3.85 12.83 2.29
N THR A 81 4.80 12.13 1.63
CA THR A 81 4.87 12.04 0.17
C THR A 81 3.67 11.29 -0.38
N ALA A 82 3.24 10.18 0.25
CA ALA A 82 2.04 9.43 -0.13
C ALA A 82 0.77 10.32 -0.09
N LYS A 83 0.60 11.10 0.97
CA LYS A 83 -0.51 12.06 1.09
C LYS A 83 -0.45 13.13 -0.01
N ASN A 84 0.73 13.69 -0.26
CA ASN A 84 0.92 14.72 -1.29
C ASN A 84 0.62 14.19 -2.70
N ILE A 85 0.93 12.94 -3.01
CA ILE A 85 0.60 12.30 -4.30
C ILE A 85 -0.93 12.24 -4.47
N VAL A 86 -1.65 11.78 -3.44
CA VAL A 86 -3.11 11.69 -3.47
C VAL A 86 -3.76 13.08 -3.58
N GLU A 87 -3.20 14.09 -2.94
CA GLU A 87 -3.66 15.48 -3.02
C GLU A 87 -3.36 16.10 -4.39
N TRP A 88 -2.19 15.82 -4.95
CA TRP A 88 -1.80 16.27 -6.28
C TRP A 88 -2.77 15.73 -7.34
N ARG A 89 -3.09 14.42 -7.32
CA ARG A 89 -4.02 13.85 -8.32
C ARG A 89 -5.46 14.35 -8.17
N LYS A 90 -5.87 14.72 -6.95
CA LYS A 90 -7.19 15.34 -6.70
C LYS A 90 -7.29 16.74 -7.29
N THR A 91 -6.18 17.48 -7.32
CA THR A 91 -6.15 18.89 -7.74
C THR A 91 -5.79 19.07 -9.21
N HIS A 92 -4.91 18.22 -9.76
CA HIS A 92 -4.39 18.32 -11.12
C HIS A 92 -4.92 17.24 -12.07
N GLY A 93 -5.67 16.25 -11.54
CA GLY A 93 -6.09 15.06 -12.30
C GLY A 93 -5.04 13.96 -12.32
N PRO A 94 -5.23 12.90 -13.14
CA PRO A 94 -4.33 11.76 -13.18
C PRO A 94 -2.94 12.13 -13.70
N PHE A 95 -1.92 11.46 -13.17
CA PHE A 95 -0.56 11.51 -13.68
C PHE A 95 -0.50 10.88 -15.07
N LYS A 96 -0.02 11.66 -16.05
CA LYS A 96 0.17 11.24 -17.43
C LYS A 96 1.59 10.72 -17.70
N ASN A 97 2.57 11.17 -16.92
CA ASN A 97 3.96 10.78 -17.09
C ASN A 97 4.73 10.83 -15.76
N ARG A 98 5.88 10.15 -15.70
CA ARG A 98 6.67 10.05 -14.46
C ARG A 98 7.31 11.37 -14.09
N GLN A 99 7.49 12.27 -15.04
CA GLN A 99 8.06 13.61 -14.81
C GLN A 99 7.14 14.47 -13.96
N GLN A 100 5.82 14.29 -14.04
CA GLN A 100 4.87 14.99 -13.18
C GLN A 100 5.06 14.65 -11.69
N LEU A 101 5.65 13.50 -11.35
CA LEU A 101 5.97 13.14 -9.96
C LEU A 101 6.99 14.10 -9.33
N LEU A 102 7.85 14.72 -10.13
CA LEU A 102 8.80 15.74 -9.66
C LEU A 102 8.09 17.02 -9.19
N THR A 103 6.86 17.25 -9.62
CA THR A 103 6.06 18.42 -9.20
C THR A 103 5.36 18.18 -7.85
N VAL A 104 5.37 16.95 -7.34
CA VAL A 104 4.79 16.61 -6.04
C VAL A 104 5.68 17.16 -4.93
N LYS A 105 5.08 17.89 -3.99
CA LYS A 105 5.79 18.44 -2.83
C LYS A 105 6.49 17.33 -2.06
N ARG A 106 7.75 17.57 -1.65
CA ARG A 106 8.57 16.61 -0.87
C ARG A 106 8.81 15.28 -1.60
N TRP A 107 8.90 15.32 -2.92
CA TRP A 107 9.47 14.24 -3.71
C TRP A 107 10.97 14.12 -3.42
N GLY A 108 11.41 12.96 -2.93
CA GLY A 108 12.79 12.75 -2.47
C GLY A 108 13.81 12.63 -3.62
N PRO A 109 15.12 12.79 -3.34
CA PRO A 109 16.20 12.75 -4.34
C PRO A 109 16.48 11.34 -4.90
N LYS A 110 16.01 10.28 -4.25
CA LYS A 110 16.06 8.89 -4.74
C LYS A 110 14.64 8.32 -4.90
N PRO A 111 13.89 8.76 -5.90
CA PRO A 111 12.64 8.10 -6.21
C PRO A 111 12.96 6.76 -6.88
N THR A 112 12.52 5.67 -6.26
CA THR A 112 12.35 4.36 -6.88
C THR A 112 11.20 4.45 -7.90
N SER A 113 11.40 5.29 -8.92
CA SER A 113 10.49 5.52 -10.04
C SER A 113 10.17 4.23 -10.79
N SER A 114 11.03 3.21 -10.63
CA SER A 114 10.91 1.86 -11.15
C SER A 114 9.76 1.06 -10.53
N VAL A 115 9.33 1.38 -9.31
CA VAL A 115 8.24 0.66 -8.61
C VAL A 115 6.86 1.23 -8.95
N LEU A 116 6.82 2.47 -9.45
CA LEU A 116 5.56 3.15 -9.78
C LEU A 116 5.20 2.92 -11.25
N VAL A 117 4.03 2.34 -11.45
CA VAL A 117 3.37 2.19 -12.75
C VAL A 117 2.39 3.35 -12.91
N LEU A 118 2.22 3.85 -14.14
CA LEU A 118 1.32 4.95 -14.49
C LEU A 118 0.14 4.47 -15.30
#